data_AF-A0A2D3VKY0-F1
#
_entry.id   AF-A0A2D3VKY0-F1
#
_cell.length_a   1.000
_cell.length_b   1.000
_cell.length_c   1.000
_cell.angle_alpha   90.00
_cell.angle_beta   90.00
_cell.angle_gamma   90.00
#
_symmetry.space_group_name_H-M   'P 1'
#
loop_
_entity.id
_entity.type
_entity.pdbx_description
1 polymer ?
#
loop_
_entity_poly.entity_id
_entity_poly.type
_entity_poly.pdbx_seq_one_letter_code
_entity_poly.pdbx_strand_id
1 'polypeptide(L)' 'MAAKKPIIDFSNKSISYKEKNCVHQVLRLHPQQMTVDINILENGVKKGILKLPFAHLPKEIKKLVKPN' A
#
# COMPACT_ATOMS: atom_id res chain seq x y z
N MET A 1 24.16 14.35 -4.57
CA MET A 1 23.19 13.48 -5.26
C MET A 1 22.19 13.00 -4.22
N ALA A 2 20.89 13.26 -4.37
CA ALA A 2 19.91 12.91 -3.34
C ALA A 2 19.86 11.39 -3.13
N ALA A 3 20.06 10.94 -1.88
CA ALA A 3 19.99 9.54 -1.53
C ALA A 3 18.64 8.95 -1.99
N LYS A 4 18.70 7.93 -2.86
CA LYS A 4 17.51 7.23 -3.34
C LYS A 4 16.83 6.58 -2.14
N LYS A 5 15.63 7.05 -1.79
CA LYS A 5 14.83 6.42 -0.73
C LYS A 5 14.53 4.97 -1.16
N PRO A 6 14.87 3.96 -0.35
CA PRO A 6 14.65 2.56 -0.70
C PRO A 6 13.14 2.27 -0.77
N ILE A 7 12.77 1.23 -1.52
CA ILE A 7 11.42 0.68 -1.50
C ILE A 7 11.20 0.07 -0.12
N ILE A 8 10.07 0.39 0.51
CA ILE A 8 9.74 -0.12 1.83
C ILE A 8 8.72 -1.23 1.66
N ASP A 9 9.11 -2.46 2.01
CA ASP A 9 8.23 -3.62 1.94
C ASP A 9 7.39 -3.72 3.22
N PHE A 10 6.08 -3.76 3.02
CA PHE A 10 5.05 -3.92 4.04
C PHE A 10 4.35 -5.27 3.91
N SER A 11 4.76 -6.17 3.01
CA SER A 11 4.13 -7.49 2.84
C SER A 11 4.16 -8.32 4.12
N ASN A 12 5.17 -8.08 4.96
CA ASN A 12 5.31 -8.72 6.28
C ASN A 12 4.48 -8.05 7.39
N LYS A 13 3.99 -6.84 7.16
CA LYS A 13 3.06 -6.15 8.05
C LYS A 13 1.66 -6.39 7.48
N SER A 14 0.79 -7.07 8.22
CA SER A 14 -0.59 -7.36 7.80
C SER A 14 -1.49 -6.11 7.73
N ILE A 15 -1.03 -5.06 7.06
CA ILE A 15 -1.71 -3.78 6.87
C ILE A 15 -2.70 -3.99 5.74
N SER A 16 -3.96 -4.09 6.13
CA SER A 16 -5.06 -4.24 5.19
C SER A 16 -6.22 -3.36 5.64
N TYR A 17 -6.94 -2.82 4.67
CA TYR A 17 -8.14 -2.04 4.90
C TYR A 17 -9.25 -2.55 4.01
N LYS A 18 -10.48 -2.45 4.50
CA LYS A 18 -11.67 -2.69 3.68
C LYS A 18 -12.07 -1.38 3.04
N GLU A 19 -12.21 -1.40 1.72
CA GLU A 19 -12.80 -0.28 0.99
C GLU A 19 -13.95 -0.84 0.16
N LYS A 20 -15.16 -0.35 0.45
CA LYS A 20 -16.41 -0.87 -0.13
C LYS A 20 -16.55 -2.38 0.16
N ASN A 21 -16.41 -3.20 -0.88
CA ASN A 21 -16.55 -4.66 -0.83
C ASN A 21 -15.21 -5.40 -1.05
N CYS A 22 -14.11 -4.66 -1.10
CA CYS A 22 -12.78 -5.18 -1.38
C CYS A 22 -11.89 -5.03 -0.14
N VAL A 23 -11.07 -6.05 0.11
CA VAL A 23 -9.97 -5.98 1.07
C VAL A 23 -8.72 -5.56 0.29
N HIS A 24 -8.15 -4.44 0.68
CA HIS A 24 -6.95 -3.86 0.12
C HIS A 24 -5.78 -4.11 1.07
N GLN A 25 -4.80 -4.92 0.68
CA GLN A 25 -3.61 -5.19 1.50
C GLN A 25 -2.42 -4.42 0.94
N VAL A 26 -1.76 -3.63 1.78
CA VAL A 26 -0.59 -2.85 1.39
C VAL A 26 0.63 -3.77 1.33
N LEU A 27 1.30 -3.79 0.17
CA LEU A 27 2.48 -4.62 -0.05
C LEU A 27 3.78 -3.82 -0.02
N ARG A 28 3.87 -2.75 -0.82
CA ARG A 28 5.13 -2.00 -0.99
C ARG A 28 4.86 -0.52 -1.15
N LEU A 29 5.66 0.31 -0.48
CA LEU A 29 5.71 1.74 -0.70
C LEU A 29 6.93 2.07 -1.57
N HIS A 30 6.69 2.83 -2.63
CA HIS A 30 7.70 3.41 -3.50
C HIS A 30 7.84 4.89 -3.15
N PRO A 31 8.66 5.26 -2.14
CA PRO A 31 8.74 6.65 -1.68
C PRO A 31 9.33 7.61 -2.73
N GLN A 32 10.06 7.10 -3.73
CA GLN A 32 10.50 7.90 -4.87
C GLN A 32 9.37 8.29 -5.82
N GLN A 33 8.42 7.38 -6.04
CA GLN A 33 7.28 7.59 -6.95
C GLN A 33 6.02 8.04 -6.21
N MET A 34 6.05 8.09 -4.87
CA MET A 34 4.88 8.33 -4.00
C MET A 34 3.71 7.39 -4.34
N THR A 35 4.01 6.14 -4.70
CA THR A 35 3.02 5.11 -5.04
C THR A 35 3.13 3.92 -4.10
N VAL A 36 2.03 3.18 -3.98
CA VAL A 36 1.90 2.00 -3.14
C VAL A 36 1.31 0.87 -3.98
N ASP A 37 1.94 -0.29 -3.90
CA ASP A 37 1.41 -1.53 -4.44
C ASP A 37 0.47 -2.15 -3.40
N ILE A 38 -0.76 -2.46 -3.82
CA ILE A 38 -1.82 -2.97 -2.97
C ILE A 38 -2.41 -4.21 -3.62
N ASN A 39 -2.52 -5.29 -2.87
CA ASN A 39 -3.26 -6.48 -3.28
C ASN A 39 -4.75 -6.28 -3.02
N ILE A 40 -5.57 -6.49 -4.05
CA ILE A 40 -7.03 -6.38 -3.95
C ILE A 40 -7.62 -7.79 -3.85
N LEU A 41 -8.41 -8.00 -2.81
CA LEU A 41 -9.17 -9.20 -2.54
C LEU A 41 -10.66 -8.85 -2.60
N GLU A 42 -11.39 -9.40 -3.55
CA GLU A 42 -12.83 -9.17 -3.73
C GLU A 42 -13.55 -10.49 -3.47
N ASN A 43 -14.46 -10.54 -2.50
CA ASN A 43 -15.18 -11.76 -2.10
C ASN A 43 -14.28 -12.99 -1.82
N GLY A 44 -13.10 -12.77 -1.23
CA GLY A 44 -12.12 -13.82 -0.95
C GLY A 44 -11.27 -14.26 -2.14
N VAL A 45 -11.50 -13.70 -3.33
CA VAL A 45 -10.71 -13.96 -4.53
C VAL A 45 -9.66 -12.87 -4.69
N LYS A 46 -8.39 -13.25 -4.84
CA LYS A 46 -7.32 -12.31 -5.20
C LYS A 46 -7.56 -11.81 -6.61
N LYS A 47 -7.92 -10.54 -6.74
CA LYS A 47 -8.14 -9.86 -8.02
C LYS A 47 -6.81 -9.44 -8.66
N GLY A 48 -5.79 -9.16 -7.84
CA GLY A 48 -4.44 -8.85 -8.29
C GLY A 48 -3.80 -7.73 -7.50
N ILE A 49 -2.59 -7.33 -7.92
CA ILE A 49 -1.84 -6.22 -7.33
C ILE A 49 -2.09 -4.97 -8.18
N LEU A 50 -2.50 -3.89 -7.53
CA LEU A 50 -2.74 -2.59 -8.14
C LEU A 50 -1.81 -1.54 -7.53
N LYS A 51 -1.21 -0.72 -8.38
CA LYS A 51 -0.38 0.41 -7.95
C LYS A 51 -1.23 1.68 -7.91
N LEU A 52 -1.31 2.33 -6.75
CA LEU A 52 -1.99 3.61 -6.59
C LEU A 52 -1.11 4.66 -5.92
N PRO A 53 -1.38 5.95 -6.11
CA PRO A 53 -0.66 6.99 -5.38
C PRO A 53 -0.96 6.92 -3.88
N PHE A 54 0.07 7.11 -3.05
CA PHE A 54 -0.02 7.09 -1.59
C PHE A 54 -1.09 8.06 -1.04
N ALA A 55 -1.34 9.17 -1.76
CA ALA A 55 -2.35 10.15 -1.40
C ALA A 55 -3.78 9.57 -1.32
N HIS A 56 -4.10 8.54 -2.13
CA HIS A 56 -5.43 7.91 -2.18
C HIS A 56 -5.67 6.90 -1.06
N LEU A 57 -4.65 6.55 -0.28
CA LEU A 57 -4.84 5.67 0.86
C LEU A 57 -5.78 6.31 1.91
N PRO A 58 -6.43 5.51 2.76
CA PRO A 58 -7.11 6.03 3.94
C PRO A 58 -6.11 6.71 4.90
N LYS A 59 -6.57 7.69 5.69
CA LYS A 59 -5.71 8.41 6.66
C LYS A 59 -5.06 7.46 7.67
N GLU A 60 -5.78 6.42 8.10
CA GLU A 60 -5.30 5.42 9.05
C GLU A 60 -4.13 4.62 8.46
N ILE A 61 -4.27 4.18 7.21
CA ILE A 61 -3.23 3.44 6.50
C ILE A 61 -2.04 4.34 6.20
N LYS A 62 -2.25 5.60 5.80
CA LYS A 62 -1.16 6.57 5.63
C LYS A 62 -0.30 6.70 6.89
N LYS A 63 -0.89 6.67 8.09
CA LYS A 63 -0.13 6.74 9.36
C LYS A 63 0.73 5.49 9.59
N LEU A 64 0.23 4.30 9.25
CA LEU A 64 0.93 3.03 9.43
C LEU A 64 2.08 2.84 8.44
N VAL A 65 1.92 3.37 7.23
CA VAL A 65 2.83 3.19 6.11
C VAL A 65 3.82 4.37 5.99
N LYS A 66 3.61 5.45 6.76
CA LYS A 66 4.52 6.61 6.77
C LYS A 66 5.89 6.16 7.29
N PRO A 67 6.98 6.36 6.52
CA PRO A 67 8.32 6.18 7.06
C PRO A 67 8.55 7.27 8.10
N ASN A 68 8.84 6.86 9.34
CA ASN A 68 9.38 7.74 10.38
C ASN A 68 10.91 7.76 10.26
#